data_AF-A0A177W925-F1
#
_entry.id   AF-A0A177W925-F1
#
_cell.length_a   1.000
_cell.length_b   1.000
_cell.length_c   1.000
_cell.angle_alpha   90.00
_cell.angle_beta   90.00
_cell.angle_gamma   90.00
#
_symmetry.space_group_name_H-M   'P 1'
#
loop_
_entity.id
_entity.type
_entity.pdbx_description
1 polymer ?
#
loop_
_entity_poly.entity_id
_entity_poly.type
_entity_poly.pdbx_seq_one_letter_code
_entity_poly.pdbx_strand_id
1 'polypeptide(L)'
;MAVRSMGRTNEYGPLKVFFAIAQTLLIVVCSPIIIHERDQPMVKYRSWTINLAACLAITIRSIIDACTSMDGWVDYETLPFTFWLKNICLTITVCSYGPIYLRHYYLLRLPVLQTQLFNYETMVDPEKYKKLSRSLVRTKFLSSEAGAWMFFAINFIPLMGIGIYYLLNANFDEMAIGIPNPADLYMVKMCVSVIFISSLFVIWYGAGAPKENFHIMKQFYVVTVSSLITATVLLIGVTSGDLHTNRLCFAIAFVMTFLTLSVDILMPLQYLVTNQRYNTVVLSSSKKSKAHKRKYMGIHAHKMAGSNGVILSSETNVNDYSSTGSDSSSKISTQTSKKSGTYTIPKIIDSPPLRDAFCQYLAREFSLENLLFLETVRLYKEKVRQVPTIANVKQISDKIMTEFIAPNSVNEVNLPKKDVNKLTAALHTALGNALNVELALTVFDDAARHIEEMLALNHLRKFQASPLFENIVSV
;
A
#
# COMPACT_ATOMS: atom_id res chain seq x y z
N MET A 1 -33.21 -40.84 -23.17
CA MET A 1 -32.85 -41.84 -22.14
C MET A 1 -31.92 -42.90 -22.71
N ALA A 2 -30.64 -42.58 -22.83
CA ALA A 2 -29.56 -43.56 -22.96
C ALA A 2 -28.57 -43.26 -21.84
N VAL A 3 -28.92 -43.72 -20.63
CA VAL A 3 -28.03 -43.76 -19.48
C VAL A 3 -26.97 -44.82 -19.80
N ARG A 4 -25.93 -44.44 -20.54
CA ARG A 4 -24.72 -45.25 -20.75
C ARG A 4 -23.57 -44.57 -20.05
N SER A 5 -23.42 -44.93 -18.77
CA SER A 5 -22.13 -44.98 -18.07
C SER A 5 -21.19 -43.80 -18.32
N MET A 6 -21.57 -42.60 -17.86
CA MET A 6 -20.58 -41.63 -17.37
C MET A 6 -20.10 -42.10 -15.99
N GLY A 7 -19.53 -43.31 -15.94
CA GLY A 7 -18.83 -43.83 -14.78
C GLY A 7 -17.36 -43.70 -15.07
N ARG A 8 -16.75 -42.64 -14.54
CA ARG A 8 -15.31 -42.44 -14.36
C ARG A 8 -15.20 -41.03 -13.84
N THR A 9 -14.97 -40.90 -12.54
CA THR A 9 -14.29 -39.75 -11.93
C THR A 9 -13.26 -39.32 -12.96
N ASN A 10 -13.47 -38.16 -13.60
CA ASN A 10 -12.49 -37.64 -14.55
C ASN A 10 -11.16 -37.69 -13.79
N GLU A 11 -10.10 -38.29 -14.35
CA GLU A 11 -8.97 -38.97 -13.68
C GLU A 11 -8.23 -38.20 -12.56
N TYR A 12 -8.62 -36.97 -12.28
CA TYR A 12 -8.08 -36.07 -11.25
C TYR A 12 -9.16 -35.44 -10.34
N GLY A 13 -10.40 -35.94 -10.32
CA GLY A 13 -11.51 -35.40 -9.51
C GLY A 13 -11.16 -35.21 -8.02
N PRO A 14 -10.69 -36.26 -7.32
CA PRO A 14 -10.27 -36.14 -5.92
C PRO A 14 -9.13 -35.13 -5.70
N LEU A 15 -8.19 -35.04 -6.63
CA LEU A 15 -7.09 -34.08 -6.59
C LEU A 15 -7.60 -32.64 -6.72
N LYS A 16 -8.54 -32.40 -7.65
CA LYS A 16 -9.19 -31.08 -7.80
C LYS A 16 -9.95 -30.68 -6.56
N VAL A 17 -10.68 -31.61 -5.93
CA VAL A 17 -11.39 -31.36 -4.66
C VAL A 17 -10.41 -30.98 -3.56
N PHE A 18 -9.31 -31.72 -3.40
CA PHE A 18 -8.29 -31.41 -2.41
C PHE A 18 -7.73 -29.99 -2.59
N PHE A 19 -7.34 -29.63 -3.80
CA PHE A 19 -6.81 -28.29 -4.10
C PHE A 19 -7.87 -27.20 -3.91
N ALA A 20 -9.13 -27.42 -4.31
CA ALA A 20 -10.22 -26.46 -4.11
C ALA A 20 -10.50 -26.21 -2.61
N ILE A 21 -10.49 -27.26 -1.78
CA ILE A 21 -10.60 -27.14 -0.32
C ILE A 21 -9.42 -26.36 0.24
N ALA A 22 -8.19 -26.68 -0.18
CA ALA A 22 -6.99 -25.96 0.25
C ALA A 22 -7.05 -24.47 -0.12
N GLN A 23 -7.47 -24.12 -1.33
CA GLN A 23 -7.67 -22.72 -1.75
C GLN A 23 -8.72 -22.01 -0.90
N THR A 24 -9.85 -22.69 -0.64
CA THR A 24 -10.94 -22.14 0.16
C THR A 24 -10.47 -21.81 1.57
N LEU A 25 -9.75 -22.72 2.22
CA LEU A 25 -9.16 -22.49 3.54
C LEU A 25 -8.18 -21.31 3.50
N LEU A 26 -7.34 -21.24 2.46
CA LEU A 26 -6.35 -20.18 2.30
C LEU A 26 -7.03 -18.80 2.18
N ILE A 27 -8.09 -18.67 1.37
CA ILE A 27 -8.84 -17.42 1.26
C ILE A 27 -9.56 -17.07 2.56
N VAL A 28 -10.29 -18.01 3.16
CA VAL A 28 -11.09 -17.76 4.37
C VAL A 28 -10.22 -17.31 5.54
N VAL A 29 -9.03 -17.90 5.69
CA VAL A 29 -8.09 -17.53 6.75
C VAL A 29 -7.30 -16.26 6.43
N CYS A 30 -6.82 -16.08 5.19
CA CYS A 30 -5.94 -14.97 4.87
C CYS A 30 -6.68 -13.66 4.59
N SER A 31 -7.92 -13.69 4.08
CA SER A 31 -8.65 -12.46 3.74
C SER A 31 -8.86 -11.54 4.96
N PRO A 32 -9.31 -12.04 6.13
CA PRO A 32 -9.43 -11.20 7.33
C PRO A 32 -8.09 -10.60 7.77
N ILE A 33 -7.00 -11.37 7.70
CA ILE A 33 -5.65 -10.92 8.08
C ILE A 33 -5.19 -9.78 7.17
N ILE A 34 -5.38 -9.92 5.85
CA ILE A 34 -5.03 -8.91 4.86
C ILE A 34 -5.85 -7.63 5.07
N ILE A 35 -7.14 -7.75 5.38
CA ILE A 35 -8.02 -6.61 5.67
C ILE A 35 -7.56 -5.89 6.95
N HIS A 36 -7.18 -6.64 7.97
CA HIS A 36 -6.70 -6.08 9.24
C HIS A 36 -5.35 -5.35 9.07
N GLU A 37 -4.43 -5.92 8.30
CA GLU A 37 -3.07 -5.40 8.08
C GLU A 37 -2.97 -4.49 6.83
N ARG A 38 -4.07 -3.83 6.46
CA ARG A 38 -4.16 -3.01 5.22
C ARG A 38 -3.12 -1.88 5.11
N ASP A 39 -2.60 -1.42 6.24
CA ASP A 39 -1.63 -0.33 6.31
C ASP A 39 -0.19 -0.76 6.00
N GLN A 40 0.07 -2.08 5.96
CA GLN A 40 1.39 -2.62 5.65
C GLN A 40 1.77 -2.33 4.19
N PRO A 41 3.04 -2.02 3.87
CA PRO A 41 3.45 -1.63 2.52
C PRO A 41 3.02 -2.63 1.44
N MET A 42 3.24 -3.93 1.67
CA MET A 42 2.85 -4.97 0.72
C MET A 42 1.34 -5.03 0.48
N VAL A 43 0.55 -4.55 1.45
CA VAL A 43 -0.90 -4.46 1.34
C VAL A 43 -1.31 -3.12 0.72
N LYS A 44 -0.91 -1.99 1.32
CA LYS A 44 -1.18 -0.61 0.89
C LYS A 44 -0.88 -0.34 -0.59
N TYR A 45 0.20 -0.90 -1.13
CA TYR A 45 0.62 -0.64 -2.51
C TYR A 45 -0.15 -1.45 -3.58
N ARG A 46 -1.27 -2.10 -3.26
CA ARG A 46 -2.02 -2.93 -4.22
C ARG A 46 -3.53 -2.74 -4.11
N SER A 47 -4.23 -3.21 -5.14
CA SER A 47 -5.70 -3.25 -5.17
C SER A 47 -6.23 -4.52 -4.52
N TRP A 48 -6.31 -4.56 -3.19
CA TRP A 48 -6.71 -5.77 -2.48
C TRP A 48 -8.17 -6.15 -2.66
N THR A 49 -9.05 -5.18 -2.86
CA THR A 49 -10.46 -5.49 -3.10
C THR A 49 -10.63 -6.26 -4.42
N ILE A 50 -9.95 -5.83 -5.48
CA ILE A 50 -9.93 -6.51 -6.78
C ILE A 50 -9.17 -7.83 -6.70
N ASN A 51 -8.07 -7.86 -5.94
CA ASN A 51 -7.29 -9.09 -5.78
C ASN A 51 -8.07 -10.19 -5.05
N LEU A 52 -8.78 -9.81 -3.98
CA LEU A 52 -9.69 -10.73 -3.27
C LEU A 52 -10.85 -11.17 -4.17
N ALA A 53 -11.43 -10.26 -4.97
CA ALA A 53 -12.46 -10.62 -5.94
C ALA A 53 -11.94 -11.65 -6.97
N ALA A 54 -10.71 -11.47 -7.48
CA ALA A 54 -10.07 -12.43 -8.37
C ALA A 54 -9.81 -13.78 -7.69
N CYS A 55 -9.28 -13.78 -6.46
CA CYS A 55 -9.03 -15.00 -5.69
C CYS A 55 -10.32 -15.77 -5.41
N LEU A 56 -11.39 -15.07 -5.02
CA LEU A 56 -12.72 -15.65 -4.81
C LEU A 56 -13.26 -16.26 -6.10
N ALA A 57 -13.17 -15.53 -7.22
CA ALA A 57 -13.62 -16.02 -8.51
C ALA A 57 -12.85 -17.27 -8.97
N ILE A 58 -11.52 -17.28 -8.85
CA ILE A 58 -10.70 -18.48 -9.11
C ILE A 58 -11.16 -19.65 -8.24
N THR A 59 -11.40 -19.42 -6.95
CA THR A 59 -11.73 -20.49 -6.01
C THR A 59 -13.12 -21.06 -6.28
N ILE A 60 -14.11 -20.21 -6.53
CA ILE A 60 -15.45 -20.65 -6.95
C ILE A 60 -15.35 -21.48 -8.22
N ARG A 61 -14.57 -21.02 -9.21
CA ARG A 61 -14.31 -21.80 -10.42
C ARG A 61 -13.65 -23.15 -10.12
N SER A 62 -12.62 -23.20 -9.28
CA SER A 62 -11.95 -24.45 -8.91
C SER A 62 -12.91 -25.42 -8.21
N ILE A 63 -13.81 -24.93 -7.37
CA ILE A 63 -14.85 -25.74 -6.70
C ILE A 63 -15.80 -26.31 -7.76
N ILE A 64 -16.30 -25.48 -8.69
CA ILE A 64 -17.18 -25.94 -9.77
C ILE A 64 -16.48 -26.98 -10.64
N ASP A 65 -15.23 -26.72 -11.03
CA ASP A 65 -14.41 -27.66 -11.82
C ASP A 65 -14.14 -28.96 -11.06
N ALA A 66 -14.03 -28.93 -9.73
CA ALA A 66 -13.91 -30.12 -8.89
C ALA A 66 -15.23 -30.90 -8.79
N CYS A 67 -16.34 -30.23 -8.51
CA CYS A 67 -17.68 -30.83 -8.41
C CYS A 67 -18.08 -31.50 -9.73
N THR A 68 -17.89 -30.82 -10.86
CA THR A 68 -18.16 -31.38 -12.20
C THR A 68 -17.24 -32.53 -12.60
N SER A 69 -16.11 -32.72 -11.90
CA SER A 69 -15.20 -33.85 -12.13
C SER A 69 -15.51 -35.08 -11.26
N MET A 70 -16.44 -34.97 -10.31
CA MET A 70 -16.86 -36.05 -9.43
C MET A 70 -18.16 -36.68 -9.94
N ASP A 71 -18.15 -38.01 -10.08
CA ASP A 71 -19.31 -38.75 -10.60
C ASP A 71 -20.52 -38.59 -9.68
N GLY A 72 -21.65 -38.18 -10.25
CA GLY A 72 -22.93 -38.04 -9.54
C GLY A 72 -23.02 -36.86 -8.57
N TRP A 73 -22.05 -35.93 -8.59
CA TRP A 73 -22.09 -34.74 -7.72
C TRP A 73 -22.84 -33.55 -8.34
N VAL A 74 -22.94 -33.50 -9.67
CA VAL A 74 -23.64 -32.45 -10.41
C VAL A 74 -24.63 -33.12 -11.35
N ASP A 75 -25.91 -32.77 -11.20
CA ASP A 75 -26.97 -33.27 -12.06
C ASP A 75 -26.85 -32.68 -13.46
N TYR A 76 -27.21 -33.48 -14.47
CA TYR A 76 -27.14 -33.05 -15.87
C TYR A 76 -27.90 -31.74 -16.14
N GLU A 77 -29.07 -31.57 -15.53
CA GLU A 77 -29.92 -30.39 -15.67
C GLU A 77 -29.24 -29.11 -15.12
N THR A 78 -28.28 -29.26 -14.21
CA THR A 78 -27.54 -28.14 -13.61
C THR A 78 -26.25 -27.78 -14.35
N LEU A 79 -25.82 -28.60 -15.31
CA LEU A 79 -24.59 -28.38 -16.08
C LEU A 79 -24.55 -27.01 -16.79
N PRO A 80 -25.62 -26.55 -17.47
CA PRO A 80 -25.60 -25.22 -18.10
C PRO A 80 -25.28 -24.12 -17.09
N PHE A 81 -25.90 -24.14 -15.91
CA PHE A 81 -25.63 -23.17 -14.85
C PHE A 81 -24.17 -23.22 -14.38
N THR A 82 -23.60 -24.42 -14.21
CA THR A 82 -22.19 -24.55 -13.83
C THR A 82 -21.24 -23.97 -14.87
N PHE A 83 -21.52 -24.14 -16.16
CA PHE A 83 -20.74 -23.53 -17.24
C PHE A 83 -20.87 -22.01 -17.25
N TRP A 84 -22.07 -21.47 -17.07
CA TRP A 84 -22.30 -20.03 -16.93
C TRP A 84 -21.47 -19.44 -15.79
N LEU A 85 -21.56 -20.03 -14.60
CA LEU A 85 -20.86 -19.55 -13.42
C LEU A 85 -19.34 -19.64 -13.57
N LYS A 86 -18.82 -20.75 -14.13
CA LYS A 86 -17.40 -20.92 -14.46
C LYS A 86 -16.88 -19.82 -15.38
N ASN A 87 -17.66 -19.44 -16.40
CA ASN A 87 -17.28 -18.41 -17.35
C ASN A 87 -17.29 -17.01 -16.73
N ILE A 88 -18.30 -16.68 -15.93
CA ILE A 88 -18.33 -15.42 -15.16
C ILE A 88 -17.08 -15.33 -14.28
N CYS A 89 -16.79 -16.37 -13.51
CA CYS A 89 -15.63 -16.42 -12.63
C CYS A 89 -14.31 -16.27 -13.40
N LEU A 90 -14.17 -16.93 -14.56
CA LEU A 90 -12.99 -16.80 -15.40
C LEU A 90 -12.79 -15.36 -15.90
N THR A 91 -13.85 -14.71 -16.39
CA THR A 91 -13.77 -13.32 -16.86
C THR A 91 -13.42 -12.36 -15.72
N ILE A 92 -14.00 -12.53 -14.53
CA ILE A 92 -13.62 -11.73 -13.34
C ILE A 92 -12.12 -11.86 -13.09
N THR A 93 -11.60 -13.09 -13.00
CA THR A 93 -10.17 -13.33 -12.74
C THR A 93 -9.27 -12.64 -13.74
N VAL A 94 -9.54 -12.82 -15.03
CA VAL A 94 -8.69 -12.29 -16.11
C VAL A 94 -8.73 -10.76 -16.16
N CYS A 95 -9.90 -10.16 -15.94
CA CYS A 95 -10.08 -8.71 -15.94
C CYS A 95 -9.41 -8.01 -14.75
N SER A 96 -9.03 -8.75 -13.70
CA SER A 96 -8.43 -8.19 -12.49
C SER A 96 -6.93 -7.89 -12.61
N TYR A 97 -6.18 -8.61 -13.46
CA TYR A 97 -4.72 -8.45 -13.54
C TYR A 97 -4.27 -7.04 -13.93
N GLY A 98 -4.80 -6.51 -15.05
CA GLY A 98 -4.47 -5.17 -15.54
C GLY A 98 -4.70 -4.06 -14.50
N PRO A 99 -5.91 -3.95 -13.90
CA PRO A 99 -6.21 -2.98 -12.85
C PRO A 99 -5.28 -3.06 -11.63
N ILE A 100 -4.91 -4.27 -11.19
CA ILE A 100 -3.97 -4.45 -10.06
C ILE A 100 -2.61 -3.84 -10.39
N TYR A 101 -2.08 -4.11 -11.59
CA TYR A 101 -0.78 -3.59 -12.03
C TYR A 101 -0.80 -2.09 -12.26
N LEU A 102 -1.84 -1.57 -12.94
CA LEU A 102 -2.01 -0.15 -13.22
C LEU A 102 -2.06 0.66 -11.93
N ARG A 103 -2.83 0.21 -10.95
CA ARG A 103 -2.91 0.92 -9.67
C ARG A 103 -1.57 0.95 -8.97
N HIS A 104 -0.85 -0.17 -8.92
CA HIS A 104 0.47 -0.21 -8.30
C HIS A 104 1.42 0.79 -8.99
N TYR A 105 1.43 0.84 -10.32
CA TYR A 105 2.18 1.83 -11.09
C TYR A 105 1.85 3.28 -10.67
N TYR A 106 0.57 3.65 -10.61
CA TYR A 106 0.17 5.01 -10.23
C TYR A 106 0.46 5.33 -8.77
N LEU A 107 0.37 4.35 -7.86
CA LEU A 107 0.80 4.51 -6.47
C LEU A 107 2.30 4.81 -6.35
N LEU A 108 3.15 4.24 -7.21
CA LEU A 108 4.58 4.56 -7.20
C LEU A 108 4.89 5.91 -7.86
N ARG A 109 4.04 6.37 -8.78
CA ARG A 109 4.21 7.65 -9.47
C ARG A 109 3.72 8.84 -8.63
N LEU A 110 2.75 8.62 -7.74
CA LEU A 110 2.15 9.68 -6.92
C LEU A 110 3.19 10.45 -6.08
N PRO A 111 4.13 9.80 -5.35
CA PRO A 111 5.16 10.50 -4.57
C PRO A 111 6.09 11.33 -5.45
N VAL A 112 6.45 10.83 -6.64
CA VAL A 112 7.32 11.54 -7.59
C VAL A 112 6.65 12.84 -8.04
N LEU A 113 5.37 12.79 -8.41
CA LEU A 113 4.62 13.99 -8.81
C LEU A 113 4.41 14.96 -7.63
N GLN A 114 4.19 14.43 -6.43
CA GLN A 114 4.08 15.24 -5.20
C GLN A 114 5.40 15.97 -4.89
N THR A 115 6.55 15.30 -4.99
CA THR A 115 7.85 15.96 -4.79
C THR A 115 8.14 17.02 -5.85
N GLN A 116 7.69 16.85 -7.09
CA GLN A 116 7.84 17.85 -8.15
C GLN A 116 7.04 19.13 -7.88
N LEU A 117 5.94 19.07 -7.09
CA LEU A 117 5.19 20.26 -6.69
C LEU A 117 5.97 21.14 -5.70
N PHE A 118 6.93 20.57 -4.96
CA PHE A 118 7.82 21.33 -4.06
C PHE A 118 9.01 21.97 -4.76
N ASN A 119 9.28 21.64 -6.03
CA ASN A 119 10.36 22.29 -6.75
C ASN A 119 10.02 23.77 -6.96
N TYR A 120 10.90 24.66 -6.48
CA TYR A 120 10.73 26.10 -6.54
C TYR A 120 10.37 26.61 -7.95
N GLU A 121 11.05 26.10 -8.99
CA GLU A 121 10.77 26.43 -10.40
C GLU A 121 9.34 26.09 -10.84
N THR A 122 8.74 25.08 -10.24
CA THR A 122 7.39 24.60 -10.58
C THR A 122 6.33 25.33 -9.75
N MET A 123 6.66 25.68 -8.50
CA MET A 123 5.76 26.41 -7.61
C MET A 123 5.59 27.88 -8.01
N VAL A 124 6.61 28.48 -8.62
CA VAL A 124 6.60 29.89 -9.05
C VAL A 124 5.93 30.07 -10.41
N ASP A 125 5.95 29.05 -11.28
CA ASP A 125 5.32 29.08 -12.61
C ASP A 125 3.87 28.56 -12.56
N PRO A 126 2.86 29.45 -12.72
CA PRO A 126 1.45 29.07 -12.57
C PRO A 126 0.95 28.10 -13.64
N GLU A 127 1.54 28.10 -14.84
CA GLU A 127 1.14 27.17 -15.91
C GLU A 127 1.68 25.76 -15.66
N LYS A 128 2.96 25.67 -15.27
CA LYS A 128 3.57 24.39 -14.87
C LYS A 128 2.88 23.81 -13.64
N TYR A 129 2.59 24.64 -12.64
CA TYR A 129 1.86 24.24 -11.44
C TYR A 129 0.48 23.68 -11.79
N LYS A 130 -0.31 24.39 -12.61
CA LYS A 130 -1.65 23.95 -13.03
C LYS A 130 -1.62 22.63 -13.80
N LYS A 131 -0.63 22.44 -14.68
CA LYS A 131 -0.43 21.18 -15.43
C LYS A 131 -0.07 20.03 -14.49
N LEU A 132 0.84 20.26 -13.54
CA LEU A 132 1.28 19.25 -12.59
C LEU A 132 0.16 18.88 -11.60
N SER A 133 -0.58 19.87 -11.10
CA SER A 133 -1.76 19.67 -10.24
C SER A 133 -2.84 18.82 -10.93
N ARG A 134 -3.17 19.09 -12.21
CA ARG A 134 -4.08 18.23 -12.99
C ARG A 134 -3.55 16.79 -13.14
N SER A 135 -2.25 16.64 -13.39
CA SER A 135 -1.61 15.32 -13.46
C SER A 135 -1.67 14.60 -12.11
N LEU A 136 -1.53 15.32 -11.00
CA LEU A 136 -1.62 14.79 -9.66
C LEU A 136 -3.05 14.31 -9.34
N VAL A 137 -4.08 15.11 -9.66
CA VAL A 137 -5.49 14.71 -9.49
C VAL A 137 -5.78 13.41 -10.23
N ARG A 138 -5.38 13.35 -11.51
CA ARG A 138 -5.58 12.16 -12.34
C ARG A 138 -4.83 10.96 -11.72
N THR A 139 -3.59 11.15 -11.29
CA THR A 139 -2.79 10.07 -10.69
C THR A 139 -3.39 9.59 -9.36
N LYS A 140 -3.87 10.50 -8.51
CA LYS A 140 -4.53 10.19 -7.23
C LYS A 140 -5.80 9.37 -7.42
N PHE A 141 -6.59 9.71 -8.45
CA PHE A 141 -7.75 8.90 -8.83
C PHE A 141 -7.33 7.51 -9.33
N LEU A 142 -6.36 7.43 -10.24
CA LEU A 142 -5.90 6.17 -10.83
C LEU A 142 -5.15 5.26 -9.82
N SER A 143 -4.62 5.82 -8.74
CA SER A 143 -3.99 5.09 -7.64
C SER A 143 -5.00 4.62 -6.57
N SER A 144 -6.26 5.04 -6.65
CA SER A 144 -7.33 4.69 -5.69
C SER A 144 -8.00 3.34 -6.00
N GLU A 145 -8.72 2.79 -5.01
CA GLU A 145 -9.60 1.62 -5.21
C GLU A 145 -10.65 1.87 -6.29
N ALA A 146 -11.29 3.05 -6.27
CA ALA A 146 -12.33 3.41 -7.22
C ALA A 146 -11.80 3.44 -8.66
N GLY A 147 -10.60 4.01 -8.87
CA GLY A 147 -9.94 4.02 -10.17
C GLY A 147 -9.65 2.60 -10.68
N ALA A 148 -9.20 1.71 -9.79
CA ALA A 148 -8.95 0.32 -10.14
C ALA A 148 -10.25 -0.42 -10.53
N TRP A 149 -11.35 -0.24 -9.79
CA TRP A 149 -12.65 -0.82 -10.13
C TRP A 149 -13.23 -0.29 -11.43
N MET A 150 -12.98 0.99 -11.76
CA MET A 150 -13.36 1.56 -13.04
C MET A 150 -12.64 0.86 -14.21
N PHE A 151 -11.33 0.63 -14.11
CA PHE A 151 -10.61 -0.13 -15.13
C PHE A 151 -11.05 -1.59 -15.22
N PHE A 152 -11.37 -2.21 -14.08
CA PHE A 152 -11.96 -3.54 -14.06
C PHE A 152 -13.27 -3.55 -14.86
N ALA A 153 -14.19 -2.61 -14.61
CA ALA A 153 -15.47 -2.51 -15.30
C ALA A 153 -15.32 -2.28 -16.81
N ILE A 154 -14.37 -1.43 -17.22
CA ILE A 154 -14.07 -1.16 -18.65
C ILE A 154 -13.66 -2.44 -19.39
N ASN A 155 -12.93 -3.34 -18.74
CA ASN A 155 -12.54 -4.63 -19.33
C ASN A 155 -13.65 -5.68 -19.19
N PHE A 156 -14.27 -5.77 -18.02
CA PHE A 156 -15.24 -6.79 -17.67
C PHE A 156 -16.52 -6.69 -18.49
N ILE A 157 -17.11 -5.48 -18.61
CA ILE A 157 -18.42 -5.32 -19.26
C ILE A 157 -18.40 -5.77 -20.73
N PRO A 158 -17.46 -5.33 -21.59
CA PRO A 158 -17.43 -5.77 -22.99
C PRO A 158 -17.13 -7.26 -23.13
N LEU A 159 -16.17 -7.78 -22.34
CA LEU A 159 -15.80 -9.20 -22.40
C LEU A 159 -16.92 -10.12 -21.93
N MET A 160 -17.65 -9.72 -20.88
CA MET A 160 -18.84 -10.42 -20.44
C MET A 160 -19.96 -10.37 -21.48
N GLY A 161 -20.19 -9.24 -22.13
CA GLY A 161 -21.21 -9.12 -23.17
C GLY A 161 -20.96 -10.09 -24.34
N ILE A 162 -19.71 -10.18 -24.80
CA ILE A 162 -19.33 -11.14 -25.85
C ILE A 162 -19.38 -12.59 -25.33
N GLY A 163 -18.94 -12.84 -24.10
CA GLY A 163 -19.01 -14.17 -23.47
C GLY A 163 -20.44 -14.69 -23.32
N ILE A 164 -21.37 -13.82 -22.90
CA ILE A 164 -22.82 -14.11 -22.85
C ILE A 164 -23.34 -14.51 -24.23
N TYR A 165 -22.97 -13.77 -25.28
CA TYR A 165 -23.37 -14.09 -26.65
C TYR A 165 -22.92 -15.49 -27.09
N TYR A 166 -21.66 -15.86 -26.82
CA TYR A 166 -21.17 -17.19 -27.16
C TYR A 166 -21.82 -18.30 -26.32
N LEU A 167 -22.10 -18.04 -25.03
CA LEU A 167 -22.75 -19.02 -24.15
C LEU A 167 -24.21 -19.27 -24.49
N LEU A 168 -24.95 -18.25 -24.94
CA LEU A 168 -26.32 -18.41 -25.40
C LEU A 168 -26.42 -19.29 -26.65
N ASN A 169 -25.35 -19.36 -27.45
CA ASN A 169 -25.27 -20.16 -28.67
C ASN A 169 -24.49 -21.48 -28.46
N ALA A 170 -24.09 -21.80 -27.23
CA ALA A 170 -23.26 -22.98 -26.96
C ALA A 170 -24.11 -24.25 -26.87
N ASN A 171 -23.67 -25.31 -27.56
CA ASN A 171 -24.14 -26.66 -27.33
C ASN A 171 -23.58 -27.23 -26.00
N PHE A 172 -24.38 -27.24 -24.94
CA PHE A 172 -23.98 -27.74 -23.62
C PHE A 172 -23.74 -29.25 -23.58
N ASP A 173 -24.38 -30.01 -24.47
CA ASP A 173 -24.20 -31.47 -24.56
C ASP A 173 -22.76 -31.80 -24.98
N GLU A 174 -22.21 -31.05 -25.94
CA GLU A 174 -20.81 -31.15 -26.38
C GLU A 174 -19.83 -30.75 -25.27
N MET A 175 -20.14 -29.69 -24.52
CA MET A 175 -19.32 -29.25 -23.39
C MET A 175 -19.29 -30.29 -22.26
N ALA A 176 -20.41 -30.97 -22.01
CA ALA A 176 -20.52 -32.01 -20.97
C ALA A 176 -19.62 -33.23 -21.26
N ILE A 177 -19.44 -33.58 -22.53
CA ILE A 177 -18.55 -34.68 -22.96
C ILE A 177 -17.10 -34.21 -23.19
N GLY A 178 -16.80 -32.93 -22.97
CA GLY A 178 -15.46 -32.35 -23.07
C GLY A 178 -14.98 -32.11 -24.50
N ILE A 179 -15.92 -32.00 -25.45
CA ILE A 179 -15.63 -31.60 -26.83
C ILE A 179 -15.52 -30.06 -26.89
N PRO A 180 -14.46 -29.50 -27.50
CA PRO A 180 -14.30 -28.05 -27.59
C PRO A 180 -15.46 -27.36 -28.32
N ASN A 181 -16.05 -26.35 -27.69
CA ASN A 181 -17.11 -25.53 -28.26
C ASN A 181 -16.57 -24.14 -28.68
N PRO A 182 -17.19 -23.44 -29.66
CA PRO A 182 -16.93 -22.02 -29.92
C PRO A 182 -16.83 -21.13 -28.67
N ALA A 183 -17.66 -21.39 -27.64
CA ALA A 183 -17.59 -20.66 -26.38
C ALA A 183 -16.27 -20.89 -25.61
N ASP A 184 -15.79 -22.14 -25.52
CA ASP A 184 -14.50 -22.44 -24.88
C ASP A 184 -13.34 -21.80 -25.63
N LEU A 185 -13.38 -21.86 -26.96
CA LEU A 185 -12.35 -21.26 -27.80
C LEU A 185 -12.30 -19.73 -27.63
N TYR A 186 -13.47 -19.08 -27.57
CA TYR A 186 -13.55 -17.64 -27.27
C TYR A 186 -12.93 -17.32 -25.90
N MET A 187 -13.33 -18.06 -24.86
CA MET A 187 -12.87 -17.80 -23.50
C MET A 187 -11.36 -17.97 -23.37
N VAL A 188 -10.78 -19.02 -23.96
CA VAL A 188 -9.34 -19.24 -23.93
C VAL A 188 -8.58 -18.17 -24.71
N LYS A 189 -9.06 -17.78 -25.91
CA LYS A 189 -8.47 -16.67 -26.69
C LYS A 189 -8.50 -15.36 -25.91
N MET A 190 -9.63 -15.04 -25.29
CA MET A 190 -9.80 -13.85 -24.44
C MET A 190 -8.79 -13.86 -23.28
N CYS A 191 -8.65 -15.00 -22.59
CA CYS A 191 -7.66 -15.16 -21.52
C CYS A 191 -6.24 -14.85 -22.00
N VAL A 192 -5.83 -15.45 -23.12
CA VAL A 192 -4.50 -15.24 -23.71
C VAL A 192 -4.30 -13.77 -24.05
N SER A 193 -5.25 -13.13 -24.74
CA SER A 193 -5.13 -11.72 -25.13
C SER A 193 -4.98 -10.78 -23.93
N VAL A 194 -5.84 -10.91 -22.92
CA VAL A 194 -5.83 -10.01 -21.76
C VAL A 194 -4.60 -10.25 -20.87
N ILE A 195 -4.22 -11.51 -20.65
CA ILE A 195 -3.01 -11.84 -19.87
C ILE A 195 -1.77 -11.37 -20.63
N PHE A 196 -1.72 -11.52 -21.95
CA PHE A 196 -0.62 -11.03 -22.77
C PHE A 196 -0.45 -9.51 -22.69
N ILE A 197 -1.53 -8.74 -22.85
CA ILE A 197 -1.51 -7.28 -22.70
C ILE A 197 -1.05 -6.88 -21.28
N SER A 198 -1.58 -7.56 -20.26
CA SER A 198 -1.18 -7.33 -18.87
C SER A 198 0.29 -7.66 -18.63
N SER A 199 0.81 -8.70 -19.30
CA SER A 199 2.22 -9.12 -19.23
C SER A 199 3.14 -8.07 -19.84
N LEU A 200 2.80 -7.54 -21.02
CA LEU A 200 3.55 -6.47 -21.67
C LEU A 200 3.64 -5.25 -20.76
N PHE A 201 2.53 -4.89 -20.10
CA PHE A 201 2.51 -3.78 -19.15
C PHE A 201 3.43 -4.03 -17.95
N VAL A 202 3.36 -5.21 -17.32
CA VAL A 202 4.20 -5.56 -16.16
C VAL A 202 5.68 -5.56 -16.52
N ILE A 203 6.05 -6.07 -17.69
CA ILE A 203 7.45 -6.08 -18.15
C ILE A 203 7.95 -4.65 -18.38
N TRP A 204 7.16 -3.83 -19.08
CA TRP A 204 7.53 -2.44 -19.38
C TRP A 204 7.70 -1.61 -18.10
N TYR A 205 6.74 -1.67 -17.20
CA TYR A 205 6.78 -0.90 -15.95
C TYR A 205 7.74 -1.48 -14.92
N GLY A 206 7.78 -2.81 -14.78
CA GLY A 206 8.53 -3.48 -13.72
C GLY A 206 10.05 -3.29 -13.84
N ALA A 207 10.58 -3.02 -15.04
CA ALA A 207 11.98 -2.66 -15.23
C ALA A 207 12.35 -1.30 -14.59
N GLY A 208 11.39 -0.38 -14.46
CA GLY A 208 11.57 0.95 -13.86
C GLY A 208 11.11 1.05 -12.40
N ALA A 209 10.68 -0.05 -11.78
CA ALA A 209 10.16 -0.02 -10.42
C ALA A 209 11.30 0.15 -9.38
N PRO A 210 11.09 0.97 -8.32
CA PRO A 210 12.08 1.17 -7.26
C PRO A 210 12.37 -0.13 -6.50
N LYS A 211 13.65 -0.31 -6.10
CA LYS A 211 14.17 -1.53 -5.44
C LYS A 211 13.43 -1.92 -4.17
N GLU A 212 12.83 -0.95 -3.47
CA GLU A 212 12.07 -1.17 -2.23
C GLU A 212 10.78 -1.99 -2.43
N ASN A 213 10.25 -2.05 -3.67
CA ASN A 213 9.06 -2.84 -4.03
C ASN A 213 9.39 -4.18 -4.70
N PHE A 214 10.63 -4.65 -4.59
CA PHE A 214 11.10 -5.86 -5.25
C PHE A 214 10.25 -7.10 -4.94
N HIS A 215 9.78 -7.25 -3.70
CA HIS A 215 8.90 -8.36 -3.32
C HIS A 215 7.54 -8.31 -4.03
N ILE A 216 6.98 -7.12 -4.24
CA ILE A 216 5.71 -6.94 -4.97
C ILE A 216 5.90 -7.25 -6.45
N MET A 217 6.97 -6.74 -7.06
CA MET A 217 7.30 -7.04 -8.45
C MET A 217 7.56 -8.52 -8.68
N LYS A 218 8.32 -9.18 -7.79
CA LYS A 218 8.57 -10.62 -7.89
C LYS A 218 7.27 -11.41 -7.87
N GLN A 219 6.33 -11.06 -6.99
CA GLN A 219 5.01 -11.68 -6.98
C GLN A 219 4.27 -11.47 -8.31
N PHE A 220 4.22 -10.23 -8.81
CA PHE A 220 3.55 -9.93 -10.07
C PHE A 220 4.16 -10.73 -11.23
N TYR A 221 5.48 -10.82 -11.34
CA TYR A 221 6.12 -11.64 -12.36
C TYR A 221 5.75 -13.12 -12.25
N VAL A 222 5.80 -13.71 -11.05
CA VAL A 222 5.46 -15.13 -10.85
C VAL A 222 3.98 -15.38 -11.21
N VAL A 223 3.07 -14.51 -10.77
CA VAL A 223 1.65 -14.59 -11.07
C VAL A 223 1.38 -14.45 -12.57
N THR A 224 1.99 -13.46 -13.22
CA THR A 224 1.85 -13.21 -14.66
C THR A 224 2.35 -14.39 -15.49
N VAL A 225 3.56 -14.89 -15.21
CA VAL A 225 4.15 -16.03 -15.92
C VAL A 225 3.31 -17.28 -15.74
N SER A 226 2.87 -17.56 -14.51
CA SER A 226 2.02 -18.72 -14.22
C SER A 226 0.67 -18.64 -14.94
N SER A 227 0.09 -17.45 -15.01
CA SER A 227 -1.17 -17.19 -15.73
C SER A 227 -1.00 -17.33 -17.24
N LEU A 228 0.13 -16.86 -17.80
CA LEU A 228 0.44 -17.00 -19.22
C LEU A 228 0.66 -18.46 -19.61
N ILE A 229 1.39 -19.23 -18.80
CA ILE A 229 1.54 -20.68 -18.98
C ILE A 229 0.17 -21.35 -18.96
N THR A 230 -0.67 -21.03 -17.96
CA THR A 230 -2.03 -21.56 -17.84
C THR A 230 -2.85 -21.30 -19.10
N ALA A 231 -2.89 -20.05 -19.58
CA ALA A 231 -3.64 -19.67 -20.77
C ALA A 231 -3.12 -20.35 -22.04
N THR A 232 -1.79 -20.49 -22.17
CA THR A 232 -1.15 -21.13 -23.33
C THR A 232 -1.42 -22.63 -23.34
N VAL A 233 -1.31 -23.30 -22.19
CA VAL A 233 -1.60 -24.73 -22.06
C VAL A 233 -3.08 -25.02 -22.37
N LEU A 234 -4.01 -24.17 -21.91
CA LEU A 234 -5.42 -24.28 -22.25
C LEU A 234 -5.65 -24.09 -23.76
N LEU A 235 -4.96 -23.15 -24.40
CA LEU A 235 -5.06 -22.93 -25.85
C LEU A 235 -4.58 -24.16 -26.63
N ILE A 236 -3.45 -24.75 -26.23
CA ILE A 236 -2.95 -25.99 -26.83
C ILE A 236 -3.96 -27.12 -26.66
N GLY A 237 -4.52 -27.29 -25.45
CA GLY A 237 -5.52 -28.33 -25.17
C GLY A 237 -6.75 -28.22 -26.08
N VAL A 238 -7.34 -27.02 -26.14
CA VAL A 238 -8.55 -26.74 -26.94
C VAL A 238 -8.30 -26.84 -28.45
N THR A 239 -7.10 -26.48 -28.92
CA THR A 239 -6.76 -26.50 -30.37
C THR A 239 -6.25 -27.85 -30.86
N SER A 240 -5.79 -28.73 -29.97
CA SER A 240 -5.20 -30.02 -30.34
C SER A 240 -6.17 -30.99 -31.04
N GLY A 241 -7.48 -30.87 -30.78
CA GLY A 241 -8.49 -31.80 -31.29
C GLY A 241 -8.43 -33.22 -30.69
N ASP A 242 -7.42 -33.51 -29.86
CA ASP A 242 -7.25 -34.80 -29.18
C ASP A 242 -7.75 -34.72 -27.74
N LEU A 243 -8.63 -35.66 -27.37
CA LEU A 243 -9.25 -35.72 -26.05
C LEU A 243 -8.21 -35.98 -24.93
N HIS A 244 -7.18 -36.79 -25.21
CA HIS A 244 -6.16 -37.09 -24.20
C HIS A 244 -5.28 -35.87 -23.91
N THR A 245 -4.82 -35.20 -24.96
CA THR A 245 -4.06 -33.95 -24.89
C THR A 245 -4.87 -32.88 -24.16
N ASN A 246 -6.15 -32.72 -24.49
CA ASN A 246 -7.04 -31.75 -23.84
C ASN A 246 -7.14 -31.99 -22.32
N ARG A 247 -7.32 -33.25 -21.90
CA ARG A 247 -7.39 -33.63 -20.47
C ARG A 247 -6.09 -33.33 -19.72
N LEU A 248 -4.94 -33.65 -20.32
CA LEU A 248 -3.63 -33.37 -19.72
C LEU A 248 -3.40 -31.86 -19.56
N CYS A 249 -3.70 -31.09 -20.62
CA CYS A 249 -3.63 -29.63 -20.59
C CYS A 249 -4.51 -29.02 -19.50
N PHE A 250 -5.75 -29.50 -19.33
CA PHE A 250 -6.62 -29.04 -18.25
C PHE A 250 -6.08 -29.35 -16.86
N ALA A 251 -5.46 -30.53 -16.65
CA ALA A 251 -4.86 -30.89 -15.37
C ALA A 251 -3.67 -29.96 -15.03
N ILE A 252 -2.78 -29.72 -16.01
CA ILE A 252 -1.65 -28.79 -15.85
C ILE A 252 -2.16 -27.37 -15.56
N ALA A 253 -3.14 -26.88 -16.31
CA ALA A 253 -3.73 -25.57 -16.12
C ALA A 253 -4.36 -25.41 -14.73
N PHE A 254 -5.00 -26.46 -14.21
CA PHE A 254 -5.57 -26.47 -12.87
C PHE A 254 -4.49 -26.34 -11.78
N VAL A 255 -3.40 -27.11 -11.88
CA VAL A 255 -2.26 -27.02 -10.94
C VAL A 255 -1.60 -25.63 -11.01
N MET A 256 -1.39 -25.09 -12.20
CA MET A 256 -0.82 -23.76 -12.37
C MET A 256 -1.73 -22.65 -11.82
N THR A 257 -3.05 -22.79 -11.97
CA THR A 257 -4.04 -21.88 -11.36
C THR A 257 -3.97 -21.94 -9.84
N PHE A 258 -3.83 -23.15 -9.27
CA PHE A 258 -3.62 -23.33 -7.84
C PHE A 258 -2.35 -22.63 -7.33
N LEU A 259 -1.23 -22.82 -8.02
CA LEU A 259 0.03 -22.18 -7.68
C LEU A 259 -0.05 -20.66 -7.79
N THR A 260 -0.72 -20.15 -8.83
CA THR A 260 -0.92 -18.71 -9.04
C THR A 260 -1.62 -18.07 -7.86
N LEU A 261 -2.76 -18.62 -7.43
CA LEU A 261 -3.50 -18.13 -6.26
C LEU A 261 -2.71 -18.28 -4.96
N SER A 262 -2.01 -19.41 -4.81
CA SER A 262 -1.19 -19.66 -3.62
C SER A 262 -0.08 -18.63 -3.48
N VAL A 263 0.66 -18.34 -4.55
CA VAL A 263 1.69 -17.29 -4.56
C VAL A 263 1.07 -15.94 -4.23
N ASP A 264 -0.12 -15.67 -4.79
CA ASP A 264 -0.73 -14.37 -4.68
C ASP A 264 -1.15 -14.02 -3.24
N ILE A 265 -1.49 -15.03 -2.43
CA ILE A 265 -1.88 -14.87 -1.03
C ILE A 265 -0.72 -15.16 -0.05
N LEU A 266 0.10 -16.19 -0.31
CA LEU A 266 1.16 -16.61 0.61
C LEU A 266 2.34 -15.64 0.64
N MET A 267 2.73 -15.02 -0.48
CA MET A 267 3.84 -14.05 -0.47
C MET A 267 3.57 -12.83 0.43
N PRO A 268 2.38 -12.19 0.36
CA PRO A 268 2.00 -11.13 1.29
C PRO A 268 1.97 -11.61 2.74
N LEU A 269 1.42 -12.79 3.00
CA LEU A 269 1.39 -13.36 4.36
C LEU A 269 2.81 -13.60 4.90
N GLN A 270 3.70 -14.16 4.09
CA GLN A 270 5.11 -14.37 4.44
C GLN A 270 5.79 -13.05 4.79
N TYR A 271 5.50 -11.98 4.05
CA TYR A 271 6.03 -10.65 4.33
C TYR A 271 5.52 -10.12 5.68
N LEU A 272 4.21 -10.25 5.96
CA LEU A 272 3.64 -9.83 7.24
C LEU A 272 4.31 -10.55 8.42
N VAL A 273 4.46 -11.87 8.33
CA VAL A 273 5.07 -12.68 9.40
C VAL A 273 6.55 -12.37 9.59
N THR A 274 7.30 -12.17 8.50
CA THR A 274 8.74 -11.87 8.61
C THR A 274 8.98 -10.44 9.11
N ASN A 275 8.21 -9.44 8.66
CA ASN A 275 8.40 -8.05 9.05
C ASN A 275 7.96 -7.78 10.51
N GLN A 276 6.89 -8.45 11.00
CA GLN A 276 6.53 -8.41 12.42
C GLN A 276 7.64 -8.97 13.32
N ARG A 277 8.38 -10.01 12.87
CA ARG A 277 9.55 -10.55 13.59
C ARG A 277 10.71 -9.56 13.63
N TYR A 278 10.96 -8.80 12.56
CA TYR A 278 12.00 -7.75 12.57
C TYR A 278 11.66 -6.61 13.55
N ASN A 279 10.41 -6.12 13.54
CA ASN A 279 9.99 -5.07 14.47
C ASN A 279 10.02 -5.52 15.94
N THR A 280 9.60 -6.76 16.23
CA THR A 280 9.66 -7.30 17.61
C THR A 280 11.09 -7.54 18.08
N VAL A 281 12.01 -7.98 17.21
CA VAL A 281 13.43 -8.16 17.56
C VAL A 281 14.12 -6.81 17.82
N VAL A 282 13.86 -5.77 17.02
CA VAL A 282 14.40 -4.42 17.24
C VAL A 282 13.88 -3.78 18.53
N LEU A 283 12.59 -3.95 18.84
CA LEU A 283 12.03 -3.50 20.13
C LEU A 283 12.57 -4.29 21.33
N SER A 284 12.92 -5.56 21.15
CA SER A 284 13.49 -6.39 22.22
C SER A 284 14.98 -6.13 22.48
N SER A 285 15.75 -5.70 21.46
CA SER A 285 17.17 -5.34 21.64
C SER A 285 17.34 -3.95 22.29
N SER A 286 16.38 -3.05 22.12
CA SER A 286 16.36 -1.72 22.76
C SER A 286 16.02 -1.75 24.26
N LYS A 287 15.44 -2.84 24.78
CA LYS A 287 15.06 -2.96 26.21
C LYS A 287 16.11 -3.59 27.14
N LYS A 288 17.32 -3.90 26.65
CA LYS A 288 18.45 -4.32 27.51
C LYS A 288 19.41 -3.16 27.77
N SER A 289 18.93 -2.10 28.42
CA SER A 289 19.80 -1.08 29.02
C SER A 289 19.19 -0.57 30.33
N LYS A 290 19.77 -1.08 31.42
CA LYS A 290 19.86 -0.47 32.77
C LYS A 290 18.54 -0.06 33.44
N ALA A 291 17.90 -1.03 34.09
CA ALA A 291 17.12 -0.78 35.29
C ALA A 291 18.06 -0.46 36.47
N HIS A 292 18.57 0.78 36.53
CA HIS A 292 19.08 1.33 37.78
C HIS A 292 17.92 1.98 38.53
N LYS A 293 17.48 1.32 39.62
CA LYS A 293 16.61 1.90 40.64
C LYS A 293 17.18 3.23 41.12
N ARG A 294 16.60 4.36 40.71
CA ARG A 294 16.71 5.62 41.45
C ARG A 294 15.51 5.69 42.40
N LYS A 295 15.81 5.52 43.70
CA LYS A 295 14.88 5.87 44.79
C LYS A 295 14.55 7.35 44.69
N TYR A 296 13.27 7.67 44.64
CA TYR A 296 12.72 8.98 44.96
C TYR A 296 13.13 9.35 46.40
N MET A 297 13.89 10.44 46.57
CA MET A 297 13.91 11.19 47.83
C MET A 297 12.82 12.25 47.73
N GLY A 298 11.77 12.08 48.51
CA GLY A 298 10.76 13.11 48.77
C GLY A 298 11.33 14.23 49.63
N ILE A 299 10.88 15.44 49.32
CA ILE A 299 11.13 16.66 50.07
C ILE A 299 10.35 16.60 51.41
N HIS A 300 11.00 17.10 52.45
CA HIS A 300 10.59 17.17 53.85
C HIS A 300 9.14 17.60 54.14
N ALA A 301 8.55 16.96 55.16
CA ALA A 301 7.65 17.60 56.11
C ALA A 301 8.04 17.19 57.54
N HIS A 302 8.07 18.18 58.43
CA HIS A 302 8.41 18.16 59.85
C HIS A 302 7.77 17.02 60.67
N LYS A 303 8.53 16.40 61.60
CA LYS A 303 8.35 16.58 63.06
C LYS A 303 9.37 15.77 63.89
N MET A 304 9.64 16.35 65.06
CA MET A 304 10.58 16.01 66.12
C MET A 304 10.63 14.55 66.58
N ALA A 305 11.82 14.05 66.93
CA ALA A 305 12.26 13.84 68.33
C ALA A 305 13.43 12.85 68.41
N GLY A 306 14.44 13.16 69.24
CA GLY A 306 15.15 12.14 70.04
C GLY A 306 16.55 11.68 69.59
N SER A 307 17.57 12.29 70.22
CA SER A 307 18.68 11.62 70.93
C SER A 307 19.80 10.86 70.17
N ASN A 308 21.00 11.46 70.26
CA ASN A 308 22.32 10.91 70.63
C ASN A 308 23.13 9.95 69.72
N GLY A 309 24.42 10.31 69.59
CA GLY A 309 25.57 9.43 69.30
C GLY A 309 26.27 9.72 67.95
N VAL A 310 27.28 10.58 67.79
CA VAL A 310 28.68 10.58 68.28
C VAL A 310 29.60 9.56 67.56
N ILE A 311 30.71 10.10 67.00
CA ILE A 311 32.00 9.47 66.59
C ILE A 311 32.01 8.66 65.28
N LEU A 312 33.09 8.58 64.48
CA LEU A 312 34.30 9.36 64.14
C LEU A 312 35.07 8.42 63.19
N SER A 313 35.70 8.99 62.16
CA SER A 313 37.03 8.65 61.61
C SER A 313 37.39 7.27 61.01
N SER A 314 38.19 7.41 59.94
CA SER A 314 39.39 6.61 59.60
C SER A 314 39.13 5.23 58.95
N GLU A 315 39.92 4.72 58.00
CA GLU A 315 41.21 5.14 57.44
C GLU A 315 41.58 4.20 56.27
N THR A 316 42.33 4.77 55.32
CA THR A 316 43.55 4.26 54.65
C THR A 316 43.71 2.89 53.95
N ASN A 317 44.59 3.00 52.92
CA ASN A 317 45.66 2.08 52.48
C ASN A 317 45.33 0.97 51.47
N VAL A 318 46.21 0.60 50.52
CA VAL A 318 47.47 1.11 49.93
C VAL A 318 47.77 0.22 48.71
N ASN A 319 48.47 0.81 47.73
CA ASN A 319 49.28 0.30 46.60
C ASN A 319 49.56 -1.21 46.39
N ASP A 320 49.69 -1.61 45.12
CA ASP A 320 50.98 -1.98 44.46
C ASP A 320 50.76 -2.19 42.93
N TYR A 321 51.42 -1.44 42.03
CA TYR A 321 52.69 -1.74 41.31
C TYR A 321 52.68 -3.10 40.57
N SER A 322 53.08 -3.30 39.29
CA SER A 322 53.95 -2.56 38.36
C SER A 322 53.96 -3.22 36.95
N SER A 323 54.14 -2.40 35.89
CA SER A 323 54.87 -2.61 34.59
C SER A 323 54.57 -3.86 33.71
N THR A 324 54.50 -3.84 32.38
CA THR A 324 55.34 -3.26 31.29
C THR A 324 54.58 -3.66 30.00
N GLY A 325 54.34 -2.88 28.94
CA GLY A 325 55.23 -2.09 28.10
C GLY A 325 54.97 -2.47 26.61
N SER A 326 54.69 -1.47 25.77
CA SER A 326 55.00 -1.33 24.32
C SER A 326 53.83 -0.89 23.40
N ASP A 327 53.84 0.42 23.13
CA ASP A 327 53.71 1.11 21.85
C ASP A 327 52.69 0.66 20.78
N SER A 328 51.74 1.55 20.48
CA SER A 328 51.55 2.05 19.11
C SER A 328 50.62 3.28 19.05
N SER A 329 51.22 4.39 18.60
CA SER A 329 50.68 5.48 17.78
C SER A 329 49.25 6.00 18.03
N SER A 330 49.25 7.17 18.64
CA SER A 330 48.39 8.33 18.37
C SER A 330 47.60 8.30 17.04
N LYS A 331 46.29 8.17 17.15
CA LYS A 331 45.34 9.02 16.41
C LYS A 331 44.28 9.53 17.38
N ILE A 332 44.42 10.81 17.73
CA ILE A 332 43.36 11.63 18.30
C ILE A 332 42.22 11.60 17.28
N SER A 333 41.25 10.73 17.50
CA SER A 333 39.92 10.90 16.93
C SER A 333 39.14 11.67 17.97
N THR A 334 38.93 12.95 17.68
CA THR A 334 37.92 13.78 18.31
C THR A 334 36.61 13.04 18.17
N GLN A 335 36.22 12.29 19.20
CA GLN A 335 34.85 11.86 19.40
C GLN A 335 34.04 13.13 19.62
N THR A 336 33.55 13.72 18.53
CA THR A 336 32.44 14.65 18.56
C THR A 336 31.27 13.89 19.18
N SER A 337 31.02 14.21 20.45
CA SER A 337 29.89 13.73 21.23
C SER A 337 28.62 13.87 20.40
N LYS A 338 27.99 12.75 20.05
CA LYS A 338 26.63 12.69 19.48
C LYS A 338 25.70 13.47 20.40
N LYS A 339 25.40 14.72 20.06
CA LYS A 339 24.31 15.46 20.68
C LYS A 339 23.01 14.78 20.25
N SER A 340 22.43 13.99 21.15
CA SER A 340 21.03 13.56 21.05
C SER A 340 20.15 14.80 21.20
N GLY A 341 20.00 15.56 20.13
CA GLY A 341 19.07 16.66 20.05
C GLY A 341 17.67 16.12 19.81
N THR A 342 16.70 16.55 20.60
CA THR A 342 15.28 16.29 20.30
C THR A 342 14.92 17.05 19.02
N TYR A 343 14.71 16.32 17.92
CA TYR A 343 14.29 16.88 16.63
C TYR A 343 12.78 17.09 16.65
N THR A 344 12.34 18.33 16.43
CA THR A 344 10.93 18.72 16.30
C THR A 344 10.61 19.01 14.83
N ILE A 345 9.33 19.01 14.45
CA ILE A 345 8.90 19.31 13.08
C ILE A 345 9.45 20.67 12.58
N PRO A 346 9.39 21.77 13.36
CA PRO A 346 9.95 23.05 12.92
C PRO A 346 11.46 22.96 12.65
N LYS A 347 12.23 22.30 13.51
CA LYS A 347 13.67 22.12 13.33
C LYS A 347 14.02 21.30 12.09
N ILE A 348 13.18 20.33 11.73
CA ILE A 348 13.35 19.51 10.52
C ILE A 348 13.04 20.35 9.28
N ILE A 349 11.96 21.14 9.31
CA ILE A 349 11.57 22.03 8.20
C ILE A 349 12.62 23.12 7.96
N ASP A 350 13.21 23.67 9.03
CA ASP A 350 14.19 24.77 8.93
C ASP A 350 15.58 24.30 8.44
N SER A 351 15.86 22.99 8.47
CA SER A 351 17.11 22.42 7.99
C SER A 351 16.94 21.88 6.57
N PRO A 352 17.60 22.46 5.53
CA PRO A 352 17.44 22.00 4.16
C PRO A 352 17.67 20.49 3.94
N PRO A 353 18.75 19.86 4.45
CA PRO A 353 18.95 18.43 4.24
C PRO A 353 17.91 17.57 4.97
N LEU A 354 17.56 17.91 6.21
CA LEU A 354 16.54 17.16 6.97
C LEU A 354 15.14 17.35 6.37
N ARG A 355 14.83 18.55 5.86
CA ARG A 355 13.60 18.84 5.14
C ARG A 355 13.50 17.99 3.89
N ASP A 356 14.56 17.89 3.09
CA ASP A 356 14.54 17.09 1.85
C ASP A 356 14.32 15.60 2.15
N ALA A 357 14.97 15.05 3.18
CA ALA A 357 14.70 13.68 3.63
C ALA A 357 13.30 13.51 4.21
N PHE A 358 12.78 14.50 4.94
CA PHE A 358 11.44 14.44 5.49
C PHE A 358 10.39 14.54 4.39
N CYS A 359 10.61 15.35 3.35
CA CYS A 359 9.81 15.38 2.13
C CYS A 359 9.81 14.00 1.44
N GLN A 360 10.99 13.39 1.27
CA GLN A 360 11.07 12.04 0.69
C GLN A 360 10.32 11.01 1.54
N TYR A 361 10.41 11.11 2.87
CA TYR A 361 9.68 10.25 3.79
C TYR A 361 8.16 10.44 3.70
N LEU A 362 7.67 11.68 3.80
CA LEU A 362 6.25 12.00 3.76
C LEU A 362 5.62 11.71 2.39
N ALA A 363 6.38 11.88 1.29
CA ALA A 363 5.97 11.49 -0.04
C ALA A 363 5.73 9.98 -0.14
N ARG A 364 6.60 9.16 0.48
CA ARG A 364 6.40 7.69 0.58
C ARG A 364 5.19 7.33 1.44
N GLU A 365 4.90 8.12 2.47
CA GLU A 365 3.74 7.87 3.32
C GLU A 365 2.41 8.42 2.74
N PHE A 366 2.46 9.13 1.61
CA PHE A 366 1.32 9.87 1.03
C PHE A 366 0.73 10.89 1.99
N SER A 367 1.61 11.61 2.68
CA SER A 367 1.27 12.62 3.70
C SER A 367 1.94 13.96 3.43
N LEU A 368 2.45 14.15 2.21
CA LEU A 368 3.26 15.30 1.82
C LEU A 368 2.43 16.59 1.72
N GLU A 369 1.13 16.48 1.44
CA GLU A 369 0.19 17.59 1.41
C GLU A 369 0.17 18.39 2.72
N ASN A 370 0.41 17.72 3.85
CA ASN A 370 0.50 18.34 5.17
C ASN A 370 1.69 19.31 5.26
N LEU A 371 2.84 18.92 4.71
CA LEU A 371 4.02 19.78 4.68
C LEU A 371 3.82 20.95 3.69
N LEU A 372 3.21 20.66 2.53
CA LEU A 372 2.92 21.66 1.48
C LEU A 372 1.96 22.72 2.03
N PHE A 373 0.99 22.32 2.84
CA PHE A 373 0.08 23.23 3.54
C PHE A 373 0.82 24.14 4.52
N LEU A 374 1.69 23.60 5.38
CA LEU A 374 2.46 24.40 6.34
C LEU A 374 3.35 25.44 5.64
N GLU A 375 4.01 25.05 4.55
CA GLU A 375 4.83 25.96 3.75
C GLU A 375 3.98 27.04 3.05
N THR A 376 2.82 26.66 2.52
CA THR A 376 1.88 27.60 1.90
C THR A 376 1.33 28.61 2.91
N VAL A 377 1.01 28.18 4.14
CA VAL A 377 0.57 29.07 5.23
C VAL A 377 1.69 30.03 5.64
N ARG A 378 2.94 29.57 5.69
CA ARG A 378 4.09 30.43 5.96
C ARG A 378 4.23 31.51 4.88
N LEU A 379 4.18 31.13 3.60
CA LEU A 379 4.26 32.06 2.47
C LEU A 379 3.08 33.04 2.42
N TYR A 380 1.89 32.59 2.82
CA TYR A 380 0.73 33.46 2.99
C TYR A 380 1.01 34.57 4.01
N LYS A 381 1.53 34.23 5.20
CA LYS A 381 1.88 35.22 6.23
C LYS A 381 2.91 36.23 5.73
N GLU A 382 3.93 35.76 5.01
CA GLU A 382 4.95 36.64 4.43
C GLU A 382 4.34 37.61 3.40
N LYS A 383 3.48 37.13 2.50
CA LYS A 383 2.82 37.97 1.47
C LYS A 383 1.81 38.96 2.05
N VAL A 384 1.05 38.57 3.07
CA VAL A 384 0.10 39.47 3.74
C VAL A 384 0.82 40.57 4.51
N ARG A 385 1.99 40.28 5.11
CA ARG A 385 2.83 41.31 5.74
C ARG A 385 3.38 42.31 4.74
N GLN A 386 3.75 41.87 3.54
CA GLN A 386 4.28 42.75 2.50
C GLN A 386 3.20 43.62 1.86
N VAL A 387 2.02 43.03 1.57
CA VAL A 387 0.91 43.73 0.90
C VAL A 387 -0.41 43.42 1.61
N PRO A 388 -0.76 44.16 2.69
CA PRO A 388 -1.96 43.93 3.46
C PRO A 388 -3.18 44.60 2.81
N THR A 389 -3.65 44.03 1.70
CA THR A 389 -4.89 44.47 1.02
C THR A 389 -5.94 43.37 1.07
N ILE A 390 -7.23 43.76 1.16
CA ILE A 390 -8.36 42.81 1.15
C ILE A 390 -8.31 41.92 -0.09
N ALA A 391 -7.99 42.49 -1.25
CA ALA A 391 -7.88 41.76 -2.51
C ALA A 391 -6.77 40.69 -2.45
N ASN A 392 -5.59 41.02 -1.91
CA ASN A 392 -4.48 40.08 -1.80
C ASN A 392 -4.77 38.96 -0.80
N VAL A 393 -5.28 39.31 0.40
CA VAL A 393 -5.66 38.34 1.42
C VAL A 393 -6.73 37.39 0.89
N LYS A 394 -7.77 37.91 0.23
CA LYS A 394 -8.84 37.11 -0.38
C LYS A 394 -8.28 36.19 -1.49
N GLN A 395 -7.47 36.71 -2.41
CA GLN A 395 -6.94 35.92 -3.51
C GLN A 395 -6.07 34.74 -3.04
N ILE A 396 -5.21 34.95 -2.03
CA ILE A 396 -4.33 33.88 -1.53
C ILE A 396 -5.12 32.92 -0.63
N SER A 397 -6.02 33.43 0.22
CA SER A 397 -6.85 32.58 1.07
C SER A 397 -7.81 31.70 0.25
N ASP A 398 -8.45 32.22 -0.81
CA ASP A 398 -9.27 31.44 -1.72
C ASP A 398 -8.48 30.30 -2.37
N LYS A 399 -7.20 30.53 -2.72
CA LYS A 399 -6.31 29.47 -3.23
C LYS A 399 -6.04 28.40 -2.18
N ILE A 400 -5.70 28.80 -0.95
CA ILE A 400 -5.45 27.84 0.15
C ILE A 400 -6.72 27.03 0.44
N MET A 401 -7.87 27.70 0.50
CA MET A 401 -9.17 27.07 0.76
C MET A 401 -9.50 26.04 -0.33
N THR A 402 -9.35 26.40 -1.60
CA THR A 402 -9.68 25.50 -2.72
C THR A 402 -8.68 24.35 -2.88
N GLU A 403 -7.41 24.55 -2.51
CA GLU A 403 -6.35 23.58 -2.76
C GLU A 403 -6.13 22.59 -1.60
N PHE A 404 -6.30 23.04 -0.36
CA PHE A 404 -5.98 22.25 0.84
C PHE A 404 -7.16 21.95 1.75
N ILE A 405 -8.24 22.74 1.70
CA ILE A 405 -9.34 22.63 2.69
C ILE A 405 -10.66 22.13 2.05
N ALA A 406 -10.92 22.47 0.79
CA ALA A 406 -12.14 22.06 0.11
C ALA A 406 -12.21 20.52 -0.03
N PRO A 407 -13.40 19.92 0.12
CA PRO A 407 -13.54 18.48 0.00
C PRO A 407 -13.17 18.03 -1.42
N ASN A 408 -12.38 16.96 -1.52
CA ASN A 408 -11.80 16.43 -2.75
C ASN A 408 -10.73 17.34 -3.39
N SER A 409 -10.15 18.28 -2.64
CA SER A 409 -9.03 19.06 -3.14
C SER A 409 -7.79 18.18 -3.36
N VAL A 410 -6.91 18.64 -4.25
CA VAL A 410 -5.75 17.86 -4.69
C VAL A 410 -4.85 17.50 -3.50
N ASN A 411 -4.62 18.52 -2.65
CA ASN A 411 -3.78 18.46 -1.47
C ASN A 411 -4.63 18.58 -0.20
N GLU A 412 -5.85 18.02 -0.20
CA GLU A 412 -6.75 18.06 0.95
C GLU A 412 -6.03 17.55 2.21
N VAL A 413 -5.87 18.44 3.18
CA VAL A 413 -5.31 18.11 4.48
C VAL A 413 -6.40 17.60 5.41
N ASN A 414 -6.05 16.64 6.26
CA ASN A 414 -7.01 16.07 7.19
C ASN A 414 -7.29 17.05 8.34
N LEU A 415 -8.39 17.80 8.24
CA LEU A 415 -8.86 18.73 9.26
C LEU A 415 -10.27 18.35 9.73
N PRO A 416 -10.55 18.40 11.05
CA PRO A 416 -11.90 18.25 11.56
C PRO A 416 -12.85 19.32 11.00
N LYS A 417 -14.09 18.94 10.66
CA LYS A 417 -15.11 19.89 10.15
C LYS A 417 -15.31 21.12 11.06
N LYS A 418 -15.15 20.94 12.38
CA LYS A 418 -15.22 22.02 13.36
C LYS A 418 -14.15 23.09 13.10
N ASP A 419 -12.93 22.68 12.77
CA ASP A 419 -11.80 23.58 12.53
C ASP A 419 -11.94 24.27 11.18
N VAL A 420 -12.44 23.58 10.15
CA VAL A 420 -12.80 24.17 8.86
C VAL A 420 -13.87 25.26 9.01
N ASN A 421 -14.92 25.00 9.79
CA ASN A 421 -15.98 25.99 10.05
C ASN A 421 -15.44 27.21 10.81
N LYS A 422 -14.60 26.98 11.83
CA LYS A 422 -13.96 28.06 12.61
C LYS A 422 -13.06 28.92 11.73
N LEU A 423 -12.26 28.29 10.88
CA LEU A 423 -11.38 28.96 9.92
C LEU A 423 -12.17 29.79 8.92
N THR A 424 -13.26 29.26 8.37
CA THR A 424 -14.13 29.97 7.42
C THR A 424 -14.77 31.20 8.07
N ALA A 425 -15.24 31.08 9.31
CA ALA A 425 -15.79 32.21 10.07
C ALA A 425 -14.72 33.27 10.39
N ALA A 426 -13.52 32.85 10.78
CA ALA A 426 -12.40 33.74 11.06
C ALA A 426 -11.95 34.50 9.80
N LEU A 427 -11.88 33.83 8.65
CA LEU A 427 -11.53 34.46 7.37
C LEU A 427 -12.59 35.49 6.94
N HIS A 428 -13.88 35.17 7.10
CA HIS A 428 -14.96 36.11 6.80
C HIS A 428 -14.92 37.34 7.72
N THR A 429 -14.52 37.16 8.98
CA THR A 429 -14.34 38.26 9.94
C THR A 429 -13.12 39.13 9.59
N ALA A 430 -12.01 38.51 9.17
CA ALA A 430 -10.80 39.21 8.74
C ALA A 430 -11.01 40.08 7.49
N LEU A 431 -11.86 39.60 6.56
CA LEU A 431 -12.19 40.24 5.28
C LEU A 431 -13.44 41.15 5.35
N GLY A 432 -13.88 41.55 6.55
CA GLY A 432 -15.02 42.45 6.73
C GLY A 432 -14.77 43.88 6.19
N ASN A 433 -15.61 44.83 6.60
CA ASN A 433 -15.61 46.21 6.07
C ASN A 433 -14.26 46.96 6.25
N ALA A 434 -13.45 46.57 7.22
CA ALA A 434 -12.07 47.00 7.39
C ALA A 434 -11.17 45.77 7.56
N LEU A 435 -10.06 45.71 6.83
CA LEU A 435 -9.12 44.59 6.92
C LEU A 435 -8.51 44.53 8.32
N ASN A 436 -8.78 43.46 9.05
CA ASN A 436 -8.06 43.17 10.28
C ASN A 436 -6.80 42.35 9.95
N VAL A 437 -5.66 43.01 9.82
CA VAL A 437 -4.38 42.39 9.43
C VAL A 437 -3.93 41.35 10.45
N GLU A 438 -4.11 41.61 11.75
CA GLU A 438 -3.69 40.69 12.82
C GLU A 438 -4.51 39.40 12.79
N LEU A 439 -5.82 39.52 12.57
CA LEU A 439 -6.71 38.37 12.43
C LEU A 439 -6.43 37.63 11.10
N ALA A 440 -6.16 38.35 10.01
CA ALA A 440 -5.78 37.75 8.74
C ALA A 440 -4.48 36.92 8.85
N LEU A 441 -3.47 37.39 9.60
CA LEU A 441 -2.20 36.67 9.78
C LEU A 441 -2.34 35.40 10.62
N THR A 442 -3.38 35.29 11.45
CA THR A 442 -3.59 34.20 12.41
C THR A 442 -4.70 33.21 11.99
N VAL A 443 -5.46 33.52 10.93
CA VAL A 443 -6.58 32.69 10.44
C VAL A 443 -6.24 31.20 10.24
N PHE A 444 -5.02 30.90 9.79
CA PHE A 444 -4.58 29.53 9.50
C PHE A 444 -3.82 28.87 10.65
N ASP A 445 -3.61 29.54 11.78
CA ASP A 445 -2.69 29.07 12.84
C ASP A 445 -3.18 27.81 13.54
N ASP A 446 -4.47 27.74 13.84
CA ASP A 446 -5.07 26.56 14.46
C ASP A 446 -5.02 25.35 13.52
N ALA A 447 -5.28 25.57 12.23
CA ALA A 447 -5.18 24.52 11.22
C ALA A 447 -3.71 24.06 11.04
N ALA A 448 -2.76 24.99 10.97
CA ALA A 448 -1.34 24.68 10.88
C ALA A 448 -0.85 23.90 12.11
N ARG A 449 -1.27 24.31 13.32
CA ARG A 449 -0.94 23.60 14.57
C ARG A 449 -1.49 22.19 14.58
N HIS A 450 -2.74 21.99 14.14
CA HIS A 450 -3.35 20.67 14.05
C HIS A 450 -2.56 19.74 13.12
N ILE A 451 -2.19 20.25 11.94
CA ILE A 451 -1.41 19.49 10.96
C ILE A 451 0.01 19.20 11.49
N GLU A 452 0.63 20.15 12.18
CA GLU A 452 1.94 19.95 12.82
C GLU A 452 1.88 18.87 13.92
N GLU A 453 0.87 18.91 14.78
CA GLU A 453 0.62 17.88 15.79
C GLU A 453 0.39 16.51 15.16
N MET A 454 -0.37 16.46 14.07
CA MET A 454 -0.63 15.23 13.32
C MET A 454 0.66 14.66 12.70
N LEU A 455 1.50 15.51 12.10
CA LEU A 455 2.83 15.12 11.62
C LEU A 455 3.75 14.65 12.75
N ALA A 456 3.72 15.31 13.90
CA ALA A 456 4.52 14.95 15.06
C ALA A 456 4.10 13.59 15.65
N LEU A 457 2.79 13.34 15.78
CA LEU A 457 2.26 12.11 16.35
C LEU A 457 2.41 10.91 15.41
N ASN A 458 2.13 11.10 14.12
CA ASN A 458 2.02 9.99 13.17
C ASN A 458 3.32 9.70 12.41
N HIS A 459 4.14 10.73 12.13
CA HIS A 459 5.25 10.64 11.19
C HIS A 459 6.63 10.87 11.82
N LEU A 460 6.76 11.79 12.77
CA LEU A 460 8.06 12.18 13.33
C LEU A 460 8.84 11.00 13.94
N ARG A 461 8.17 10.18 14.75
CA ARG A 461 8.82 9.01 15.39
C ARG A 461 9.27 7.97 14.36
N LYS A 462 8.46 7.74 13.32
CA LYS A 462 8.77 6.78 12.25
C LYS A 462 9.89 7.30 11.35
N PHE A 463 9.88 8.60 11.05
CA PHE A 463 10.94 9.25 10.29
C PHE A 463 12.28 9.18 11.01
N GLN A 464 12.33 9.47 12.31
CA GLN A 464 13.56 9.39 13.11
C GLN A 464 14.15 7.97 13.18
N ALA A 465 13.30 6.95 13.03
CA ALA A 465 13.73 5.55 12.95
C ALA A 465 13.99 5.08 11.51
N SER A 466 13.82 5.95 10.51
CA SER A 466 13.98 5.61 9.11
C SER A 466 15.44 5.74 8.66
N PRO A 467 15.90 4.92 7.69
CA PRO A 467 17.25 5.02 7.15
C PRO A 467 17.53 6.39 6.50
N LEU A 468 16.49 7.10 6.03
CA LEU A 468 16.62 8.44 5.47
C LEU A 468 17.10 9.46 6.51
N PHE A 469 16.67 9.32 7.76
CA PHE A 469 17.09 10.19 8.85
C PHE A 469 18.48 9.81 9.37
N GLU A 470 18.75 8.51 9.54
CA GLU A 470 20.05 8.02 9.99
C GLU A 470 21.18 8.47 9.06
N ASN A 471 20.98 8.37 7.74
CA ASN A 471 21.97 8.75 6.74
C ASN A 471 22.35 10.25 6.79
N ILE A 472 21.46 11.12 7.26
CA ILE A 472 21.73 12.56 7.35
C ILE A 472 22.37 12.92 8.68
N VAL A 473 21.97 12.27 9.77
CA VAL A 473 22.51 12.55 11.11
C VAL A 473 23.86 11.83 11.36
N SER A 474 24.20 10.83 10.55
CA SER A 474 25.49 10.14 10.59
C SER A 474 26.63 10.84 9.83
N VAL A 475 26.29 11.85 9.03
CA VAL A 475 27.24 12.76 8.34
C VAL A 475 27.43 14.00 9.19
#